data_AF-A0A920K9S6-F1
#
_entry.id   AF-A0A920K9S6-F1
#
_cell.length_a   1.000
_cell.length_b   1.000
_cell.length_c   1.000
_cell.angle_alpha   90.00
_cell.angle_beta   90.00
_cell.angle_gamma   90.00
#
_symmetry.space_group_name_H-M   'P 1'
#
loop_
_entity.id
_entity.type
_entity.pdbx_description
1 polymer ?
#
loop_
_entity_poly.entity_id
_entity_poly.type
_entity_poly.pdbx_seq_one_letter_code
_entity_poly.pdbx_strand_id
1 'polypeptide(L)'
;MLECNWIRPRGRRRVPGRPLQWGTSEEFLEYFGLENLNDLPGIEELKATGLLEKRDNLTSLILPDDVPVEEDQGEQDELFPLGYEDALEDC
;
A
#
# COMPACT_ATOMS: atom_id res chain seq x y z
N MET A 1 10.33 2.17 -13.20
CA MET A 1 9.70 3.02 -12.14
C MET A 1 10.75 3.65 -11.25
N LEU A 2 11.72 2.88 -10.73
CA LEU A 2 12.91 3.46 -10.08
C LEU A 2 13.81 4.21 -11.08
N GLU A 3 13.89 3.78 -12.34
CA GLU A 3 14.67 4.50 -13.36
C GLU A 3 14.05 5.84 -13.80
N CYS A 4 12.77 6.06 -13.49
CA CYS A 4 12.09 7.34 -13.75
C CYS A 4 12.16 8.29 -12.54
N ASN A 5 12.89 7.91 -11.48
CA ASN A 5 13.07 8.63 -10.23
C ASN A 5 11.79 9.07 -9.47
N TRP A 6 10.59 8.61 -9.85
CA TRP A 6 9.32 9.00 -9.21
C TRP A 6 9.18 8.60 -7.74
N ILE A 7 9.97 7.64 -7.28
CA ILE A 7 10.01 7.17 -5.90
C ILE A 7 11.43 7.20 -5.35
N ARG A 8 11.57 7.58 -4.09
CA ARG A 8 12.85 7.70 -3.38
C ARG A 8 12.75 7.16 -1.95
N PRO A 9 13.85 6.63 -1.38
CA PRO A 9 13.88 6.27 0.03
C PRO A 9 13.70 7.54 0.90
N ARG A 10 12.76 7.51 1.85
CA ARG A 10 12.45 8.62 2.77
C ARG A 10 13.00 8.41 4.17
N GLY A 11 13.26 7.16 4.58
CA GLY A 11 13.78 6.86 5.92
C GLY A 11 13.60 5.40 6.29
N ARG A 12 13.81 5.06 7.55
CA ARG A 12 13.55 3.71 8.09
C ARG A 12 12.58 3.81 9.25
N ARG A 13 11.61 2.91 9.31
CA ARG A 13 10.59 2.91 10.37
C ARG A 13 11.20 2.50 11.71
N ARG A 14 10.80 3.15 12.81
CA ARG A 14 11.29 2.85 14.19
C ARG A 14 10.54 1.66 14.80
N VAL A 15 10.57 0.53 14.11
CA VAL A 15 9.99 -0.75 14.54
C VAL A 15 11.07 -1.84 14.45
N PRO A 16 10.93 -2.99 15.15
CA PRO A 16 11.85 -4.11 14.97
C PRO A 16 12.00 -4.46 13.48
N GLY A 17 13.24 -4.75 13.05
CA GLY A 17 13.60 -4.95 11.64
C GLY A 17 13.90 -3.66 10.84
N ARG A 18 13.46 -2.49 11.32
CA ARG A 18 13.74 -1.17 10.73
C ARG A 18 13.62 -1.14 9.19
N PRO A 19 12.43 -1.47 8.63
CA PRO A 19 12.23 -1.54 7.19
C PRO A 19 12.43 -0.16 6.53
N LEU A 20 12.90 -0.18 5.27
CA LEU A 20 13.07 1.01 4.45
C LEU A 20 11.71 1.56 4.02
N GLN A 21 11.51 2.85 4.24
CA GLN A 21 10.32 3.57 3.85
C GLN A 21 10.59 4.33 2.55
N TRP A 22 9.66 4.20 1.62
CA TRP A 22 9.67 4.87 0.33
C TRP A 22 8.68 6.03 0.34
N GLY A 23 8.91 7.02 -0.51
CA GLY A 23 7.95 8.07 -0.80
C GLY A 23 8.19 8.63 -2.19
N THR A 24 7.29 9.50 -2.63
CA THR A 24 7.37 10.15 -3.94
C THR A 24 8.42 11.27 -3.98
N SER A 25 8.94 11.52 -5.19
CA SER A 25 9.90 12.59 -5.50
C SER A 25 9.22 13.83 -6.06
N GLU A 26 10.00 14.87 -6.36
CA GLU A 26 9.51 16.10 -7.02
C GLU A 26 9.22 15.86 -8.50
N GLU A 27 9.97 15.00 -9.19
CA GLU A 27 9.71 14.65 -10.61
C GLU A 27 8.34 13.97 -10.79
N PHE A 28 7.86 13.26 -9.76
CA PHE A 28 6.48 12.77 -9.73
C PHE A 28 5.48 13.94 -9.77
N LEU A 29 5.67 14.94 -8.91
CA LEU A 29 4.77 16.11 -8.85
C LEU A 29 4.77 16.88 -10.17
N GLU A 30 5.95 17.10 -10.77
CA GLU A 30 6.09 17.76 -12.07
C GLU A 30 5.39 16.99 -13.20
N TYR A 31 5.51 15.66 -13.24
CA TYR A 31 4.88 14.83 -14.27
C TYR A 31 3.35 14.86 -14.18
N PHE A 32 2.79 14.85 -12.97
CA PHE A 32 1.36 14.95 -12.74
C PHE A 32 0.83 16.39 -12.71
N GLY A 33 1.72 17.39 -12.82
CA GLY A 33 1.34 18.81 -12.78
C GLY A 33 0.77 19.25 -11.42
N LEU A 34 1.22 18.63 -10.33
CA LEU A 34 0.76 18.91 -8.98
C LEU A 34 1.74 19.84 -8.26
N GLU A 35 1.23 20.79 -7.48
CA GLU A 35 2.08 21.60 -6.60
C GLU A 35 2.41 20.84 -5.32
N ASN A 36 1.44 20.09 -4.77
CA ASN A 36 1.60 19.34 -3.53
C ASN A 36 0.97 17.95 -3.60
N LEU A 37 1.39 17.06 -2.71
CA LEU A 37 0.79 15.71 -2.56
C LEU A 37 -0.69 15.75 -2.12
N ASN A 38 -1.12 16.86 -1.52
CA ASN A 38 -2.51 17.04 -1.09
C ASN A 38 -3.47 17.30 -2.26
N ASP A 39 -2.94 17.68 -3.43
CA ASP A 39 -3.73 17.96 -4.62
C ASP A 39 -4.04 16.66 -5.40
N LEU A 40 -3.60 15.52 -4.88
CA LEU A 40 -3.98 14.22 -5.42
C LEU A 40 -5.47 13.97 -5.16
N PRO A 41 -6.23 13.48 -6.16
CA PRO A 41 -7.61 13.07 -5.94
C PRO A 41 -7.67 12.00 -4.85
N GLY A 42 -8.67 12.10 -3.98
CA GLY A 42 -8.87 11.15 -2.89
C GLY A 42 -9.07 9.72 -3.41
N ILE A 43 -8.78 8.72 -2.57
CA ILE A 43 -8.95 7.31 -2.92
C ILE A 43 -10.40 7.00 -3.35
N GLU A 44 -11.39 7.66 -2.74
CA GLU A 44 -12.80 7.51 -3.08
C GLU A 44 -13.13 8.03 -4.47
N GLU A 45 -12.55 9.17 -4.88
CA GLU A 45 -12.71 9.73 -6.23
C GLU A 45 -12.01 8.87 -7.29
N LEU A 46 -10.84 8.33 -6.96
CA LEU A 46 -10.11 7.40 -7.82
C LEU A 46 -10.83 6.06 -8.01
N LYS A 47 -11.59 5.62 -7.01
CA LYS A 47 -12.49 4.46 -7.13
C LYS A 47 -13.72 4.81 -7.97
N ALA A 48 -14.35 5.96 -7.73
CA ALA A 48 -15.53 6.41 -8.47
C ALA A 48 -15.25 6.64 -9.97
N THR A 49 -14.02 6.97 -10.34
CA THR A 49 -13.57 7.10 -11.73
C THR A 49 -13.20 5.76 -12.39
N GLY A 50 -13.32 4.64 -11.67
CA GLY A 50 -12.99 3.31 -12.18
C GLY A 50 -11.48 3.07 -12.39
N LEU A 51 -10.61 3.99 -11.95
CA LEU A 51 -9.17 3.89 -12.13
C LEU A 51 -8.53 2.90 -11.15
N LEU A 52 -9.04 2.88 -9.91
CA LEU A 52 -8.64 1.97 -8.84
C LEU A 52 -9.50 0.72 -8.72
N GLU A 53 -10.54 0.58 -9.55
CA GLU A 53 -11.27 -0.69 -9.61
C GLU A 53 -10.25 -1.78 -9.95
N LYS A 54 -10.21 -2.77 -9.05
CA LYS A 54 -9.36 -3.95 -9.17
C LYS A 54 -9.65 -4.52 -10.55
N ARG A 55 -8.72 -4.32 -11.49
CA ARG A 55 -8.81 -5.05 -12.74
C ARG A 55 -8.61 -6.51 -12.32
N ASP A 56 -9.71 -7.24 -12.18
CA ASP A 56 -9.74 -8.68 -11.94
C ASP A 56 -9.15 -9.48 -13.12
N ASN A 57 -8.51 -8.78 -14.07
CA ASN A 57 -7.95 -9.35 -15.28
C ASN A 57 -6.60 -10.04 -15.09
N LEU A 58 -5.96 -9.98 -13.91
CA LEU A 58 -4.80 -10.85 -13.67
C LEU A 58 -5.23 -12.25 -13.22
N THR A 59 -6.36 -12.35 -12.53
CA THR A 59 -6.87 -13.60 -11.95
C THR A 59 -7.71 -14.38 -12.98
N SER A 60 -8.54 -13.72 -13.80
CA SER A 60 -9.32 -14.37 -14.87
C SER A 60 -8.49 -14.91 -16.04
N LEU A 61 -7.20 -14.59 -16.14
CA LEU A 61 -6.32 -15.18 -17.16
C LEU A 61 -5.64 -16.47 -16.68
N ILE A 62 -5.68 -16.77 -15.37
CA ILE A 62 -4.90 -17.84 -14.73
C ILE A 62 -5.81 -18.95 -14.20
N LEU A 63 -7.08 -18.67 -13.90
CA LEU A 63 -8.03 -19.66 -13.39
C LEU A 63 -9.08 -20.05 -14.44
N PRO A 64 -9.40 -21.35 -14.62
CA PRO A 64 -10.57 -21.78 -15.37
C PRO A 64 -11.87 -21.29 -14.70
N ASP A 65 -12.88 -20.98 -15.51
CA ASP A 65 -14.15 -20.30 -15.14
C ASP A 65 -14.96 -20.94 -13.99
N ASP A 66 -14.63 -22.16 -13.55
CA ASP A 66 -15.39 -22.93 -12.55
C ASP A 66 -14.87 -22.80 -11.11
N VAL A 67 -13.98 -21.85 -10.79
CA VAL A 67 -13.54 -21.60 -9.41
C VAL A 67 -14.41 -20.51 -8.77
N PRO A 68 -15.23 -20.82 -7.76
CA PRO A 68 -15.96 -19.80 -7.00
C PRO A 68 -14.94 -18.86 -6.35
N VAL A 69 -14.99 -17.58 -6.71
CA VAL A 69 -14.23 -16.54 -6.02
C VAL A 69 -14.97 -16.26 -4.72
N GLU A 70 -14.48 -16.80 -3.62
CA GLU A 70 -14.96 -16.39 -2.30
C GLU A 70 -14.49 -14.95 -2.07
N GLU A 71 -15.45 -14.04 -1.95
CA GLU A 71 -15.21 -12.66 -1.52
C GLU A 71 -14.80 -12.69 -0.04
N ASP A 72 -13.50 -12.60 0.21
CA ASP A 72 -12.95 -12.36 1.55
C ASP A 72 -13.43 -10.97 2.02
N GLN A 73 -14.54 -10.97 2.77
CA GLN A 73 -15.05 -9.78 3.43
C GLN A 73 -14.02 -9.35 4.47
N GLY A 74 -13.38 -8.22 4.22
CA GLY A 74 -12.34 -7.68 5.08
C GLY A 74 -12.82 -7.47 6.52
N GLU A 75 -12.31 -8.29 7.42
CA GLU A 75 -12.19 -7.97 8.84
C GLU A 75 -10.74 -7.55 9.10
N GLN A 76 -10.44 -6.27 8.82
CA GLN A 76 -9.22 -5.62 9.28
C GLN A 76 -9.37 -5.18 10.74
N ASP A 77 -9.60 -6.12 11.67
CA ASP A 77 -9.63 -5.82 13.10
C ASP A 77 -9.05 -6.97 13.96
N GLU A 78 -8.08 -7.72 13.44
CA GLU A 78 -7.20 -8.52 14.29
C GLU A 78 -5.97 -7.68 14.62
N LEU A 79 -6.14 -6.86 15.68
CA LEU A 79 -5.10 -6.36 16.55
C LEU A 79 -3.81 -7.17 16.42
N PHE A 80 -2.74 -6.55 15.92
CA PHE A 80 -1.39 -7.06 16.16
C PHE A 80 -1.29 -7.36 17.66
N PRO A 81 -1.06 -8.61 18.09
CA PRO A 81 -0.73 -8.85 19.48
C PRO A 81 0.67 -8.27 19.64
N LEU A 82 0.74 -7.02 20.09
CA LEU A 82 1.93 -6.51 20.74
C LEU A 82 2.06 -7.30 22.03
N GLY A 83 2.65 -8.49 21.94
CA GLY A 83 3.31 -9.15 23.05
C GLY A 83 4.49 -8.30 23.49
N TYR A 84 4.18 -7.19 24.16
CA TYR A 84 5.08 -6.46 25.05
C TYR A 84 4.52 -6.63 26.46
N GLU A 85 4.52 -7.84 26.97
CA GLU A 85 4.62 -8.11 28.40
C GLU A 85 5.44 -9.39 28.53
N ASP A 86 6.37 -9.40 29.49
CA ASP A 86 7.06 -10.58 30.03
C ASP A 86 8.40 -11.05 29.41
N ALA A 87 9.45 -10.23 29.51
CA ALA A 87 10.84 -10.71 29.65
C ALA A 87 11.84 -9.64 30.16
N LEU A 88 11.47 -8.84 31.16
CA LEU A 88 12.44 -8.05 31.96
C LEU A 88 12.22 -8.29 33.45
N GLU A 89 12.00 -9.55 33.80
CA GLU A 89 12.15 -10.03 35.16
C GLU A 89 12.94 -11.34 35.11
N ASP A 90 14.24 -11.24 34.79
CA ASP A 90 15.28 -12.08 35.37
C ASP A 90 16.69 -11.58 35.00
N CYS A 91 17.48 -11.30 36.06
CA CYS A 91 18.90 -10.88 36.14
C CYS A 91 19.29 -9.41 35.87
#